data_AF-A0A1G3KIX9-F1
#
_entry.id   AF-A0A1G3KIX9-F1
#
_cell.length_a   1.000
_cell.length_b   1.000
_cell.length_c   1.000
_cell.angle_alpha   90.00
_cell.angle_beta   90.00
_cell.angle_gamma   90.00
#
_symmetry.space_group_name_H-M   'P 1'
#
loop_
_entity.id
_entity.type
_entity.pdbx_description
1 polymer ?
#
loop_
_entity_poly.entity_id
_entity_poly.type
_entity_poly.pdbx_seq_one_letter_code
_entity_poly.pdbx_strand_id
1 'polypeptide(L)' 'MFIILALILGWAVLVGSLSGPIGTLPMWLQVPVYIVLGLIWIWILPLKRLLAWMETGRWRRW' A
#
# COMPACT_ATOMS: atom_id res chain seq x y z
N MET A 1 1.01 -11.83 -13.47
CA MET A 1 0.26 -10.61 -13.87
C MET A 1 -0.84 -10.25 -12.87
N PHE A 2 -1.81 -11.14 -12.63
CA PHE A 2 -2.95 -10.86 -11.73
C PHE A 2 -2.61 -10.56 -10.27
N ILE A 3 -1.50 -11.09 -9.74
CA ILE A 3 -1.09 -10.88 -8.35
C ILE A 3 -0.79 -9.41 -8.06
N ILE A 4 -0.16 -8.71 -9.01
CA ILE A 4 0.17 -7.29 -8.89
C ILE A 4 -1.13 -6.47 -8.91
N LEU A 5 -2.05 -6.84 -9.80
CA LEU A 5 -3.36 -6.19 -9.90
C LEU A 5 -4.18 -6.41 -8.61
N ALA A 6 -4.20 -7.62 -8.05
CA ALA A 6 -4.88 -7.92 -6.79
C ALA A 6 -4.28 -7.16 -5.60
N LEU A 7 -2.94 -7.01 -5.56
CA LEU A 7 -2.25 -6.23 -4.54
C LEU A 7 -2.59 -4.74 -4.60
N ILE A 8 -2.54 -4.16 -5.81
CA ILE A 8 -2.87 -2.75 -6.02
C ILE A 8 -4.36 -2.51 -5.72
N LEU A 9 -5.23 -3.42 -6.15
CA LEU A 9 -6.68 -3.31 -5.93
C LEU A 9 -7.05 -3.47 -4.46
N GLY A 10 -6.47 -4.44 -3.76
CA GLY A 10 -6.64 -4.61 -2.32
C GLY A 10 -6.19 -3.37 -1.54
N TRP A 11 -5.08 -2.75 -1.96
CA TRP A 11 -4.65 -1.50 -1.34
C TRP A 11 -5.51 -0.30 -1.69
N ALA A 12 -5.91 -0.15 -2.95
CA ALA A 12 -6.82 0.90 -3.38
C ALA A 12 -8.15 0.85 -2.63
N VAL A 13 -8.70 -0.36 -2.39
CA VAL A 13 -9.89 -0.56 -1.57
C VAL A 13 -9.62 -0.17 -0.12
N LEU A 14 -8.49 -0.57 0.47
CA LEU A 14 -8.13 -0.22 1.85
C LEU A 14 -8.02 1.30 2.04
N VAL A 15 -7.25 1.96 1.18
CA VAL A 15 -7.07 3.42 1.17
C VAL A 15 -8.39 4.14 0.91
N GLY A 16 -9.18 3.67 -0.07
CA GLY A 16 -10.48 4.25 -0.41
C GLY A 16 -11.49 4.12 0.72
N SER A 17 -11.51 2.99 1.42
CA SER A 17 -12.38 2.77 2.59
C SER A 17 -12.02 3.68 3.75
N LEU A 18 -10.73 3.93 3.96
CA LEU A 18 -10.21 4.86 4.96
C LEU A 18 -10.40 6.33 4.56
N SER A 19 -10.57 6.63 3.27
CA SER A 19 -10.71 8.01 2.78
C SER A 19 -11.98 8.72 3.27
N GLY A 20 -13.08 7.97 3.49
CA GLY A 20 -14.33 8.49 4.06
C GLY A 20 -14.15 9.16 5.43
N PRO A 21 -13.65 8.45 6.46
CA PRO A 21 -13.38 9.05 7.76
C PRO A 21 -12.27 10.11 7.71
N ILE A 22 -11.27 9.98 6.83
CA ILE A 22 -10.20 10.98 6.67
C ILE A 22 -10.72 12.30 6.07
N GLY A 23 -11.72 12.24 5.19
CA GLY A 23 -12.38 13.41 4.61
C GLY A 23 -13.11 14.28 5.63
N THR A 24 -13.48 13.71 6.78
CA THR A 24 -14.14 14.45 7.89
C THR A 24 -13.16 15.12 8.84
N LEU A 25 -11.86 14.81 8.74
CA LEU A 25 -10.83 15.38 9.59
C LEU A 25 -10.34 16.74 9.05
N PRO A 26 -9.94 17.68 9.94
CA PRO A 26 -9.32 18.94 9.54
C PRO A 26 -8.08 18.72 8.65
N MET A 27 -7.84 19.61 7.69
CA MET A 27 -6.70 19.57 6.73
C MET A 27 -5.35 19.27 7.42
N TRP A 28 -5.13 19.82 8.61
CA TRP A 28 -3.92 19.66 9.41
C TRP A 28 -3.68 18.23 9.90
N LEU A 29 -4.75 17.46 10.12
CA LEU A 29 -4.71 16.04 10.47
C LEU A 29 -4.65 15.15 9.23
N GLN A 30 -5.20 15.60 8.10
CA GLN A 30 -5.08 14.88 6.83
C GLN A 30 -3.63 14.73 6.38
N VAL A 31 -2.80 15.78 6.49
CA VAL A 31 -1.40 15.76 6.04
C VAL A 31 -0.58 14.63 6.70
N PRO A 32 -0.49 14.54 8.05
CA PRO A 32 0.25 13.44 8.68
C PRO A 32 -0.40 12.08 8.43
N VAL A 33 -1.73 11.99 8.30
CA VAL A 33 -2.41 10.74 7.97
C VAL A 33 -2.00 10.25 6.58
N TYR A 34 -2.01 11.11 5.55
CA TYR A 34 -1.58 10.75 4.20
C TYR A 34 -0.08 10.46 4.13
N ILE A 35 0.75 11.19 4.89
CA ILE A 35 2.18 10.88 4.99
C ILE A 35 2.38 9.49 5.59
N VAL A 36 1.69 9.15 6.69
CA VAL A 36 1.77 7.83 7.31
C VAL A 36 1.21 6.75 6.40
N LEU A 37 0.10 7.00 5.71
CA LEU A 37 -0.48 6.07 4.73
C LEU A 37 0.48 5.83 3.55
N GLY A 38 1.15 6.89 3.07
CA GLY A 38 2.19 6.83 2.05
C GLY A 38 3.47 6.16 2.54
N LEU A 39 3.85 6.36 3.80
CA LEU A 39 5.00 5.71 4.44
C LEU A 39 4.73 4.23 4.63
N ILE A 40 3.56 3.86 5.15
CA ILE A 40 3.09 2.49 5.27
C ILE A 40 3.04 1.90 3.87
N TRP A 41 2.42 2.57 2.89
CA TRP A 41 2.46 2.11 1.51
C TRP A 41 3.91 1.89 1.09
N ILE A 42 4.86 2.81 1.23
CA ILE A 42 6.27 2.63 0.84
C ILE A 42 7.00 1.51 1.61
N TRP A 43 6.75 1.37 2.91
CA TRP A 43 7.40 0.39 3.77
C TRP A 43 6.83 -1.02 3.61
N ILE A 44 5.52 -1.10 3.39
CA ILE A 44 4.78 -2.34 3.13
C ILE A 44 4.73 -2.62 1.60
N LEU A 45 5.06 -1.64 0.75
CA LEU A 45 4.86 -1.69 -0.71
C LEU A 45 5.64 -2.86 -1.24
N PRO A 46 4.99 -3.65 -2.09
CA PRO A 46 5.48 -4.92 -2.51
C PRO A 46 6.67 -4.77 -3.44
N LEU A 47 7.09 -3.59 -3.90
CA LEU A 47 8.19 -3.40 -4.86
C LEU A 47 9.45 -4.20 -4.48
N LYS A 48 9.92 -4.13 -3.23
CA LYS A 48 11.06 -4.97 -2.80
C LYS A 48 10.75 -6.46 -2.85
N ARG A 49 9.54 -6.87 -2.46
CA ARG A 49 9.10 -8.28 -2.47
C ARG A 49 8.78 -8.80 -3.88
N LEU A 50 8.32 -7.94 -4.78
CA LEU A 50 7.97 -8.19 -6.17
C LEU A 50 9.20 -8.19 -7.05
N LEU A 51 10.14 -7.25 -6.85
CA LEU A 51 11.48 -7.32 -7.43
C LEU A 51 12.20 -8.56 -6.95
N ALA A 52 12.24 -8.81 -5.63
CA ALA A 52 12.82 -10.05 -5.12
C ALA A 52 12.15 -11.28 -5.72
N TRP A 53 10.83 -11.26 -5.93
CA TRP A 53 10.11 -12.36 -6.57
C TRP A 53 10.43 -12.50 -8.07
N MET A 54 10.54 -11.39 -8.79
CA MET A 54 10.92 -11.35 -10.20
C MET A 54 12.37 -11.78 -10.42
N GLU A 55 13.28 -11.43 -9.51
CA GLU A 55 14.70 -11.81 -9.57
C GLU A 55 14.95 -13.25 -9.09
N THR A 56 14.21 -13.74 -8.08
CA THR A 56 14.50 -15.06 -7.48
C THR A 56 13.53 -16.16 -7.88
N GLY A 57 12.37 -15.86 -8.46
CA GLY A 57 11.34 -16.83 -8.86
C GLY A 57 10.73 -17.64 -7.69
N ARG A 58 11.22 -17.43 -6.45
CA ARG A 58 10.85 -18.21 -5.29
C ARG A 58 9.88 -17.42 -4.42
N TRP A 59 8.62 -17.81 -4.44
CA TRP A 59 7.71 -17.49 -3.33
C TRP A 59 8.28 -18.19 -2.10
N ARG A 60 8.95 -17.43 -1.22
CA ARG A 60 9.24 -17.82 0.17
C ARG A 60 10.37 -18.84 0.34
N ARG A 61 11.56 -18.34 0.71
CA ARG A 61 12.38 -18.97 1.75
C ARG A 61 13.27 -17.94 2.42
N TRP A 62 12.73 -17.42 3.54
CA TRP A 62 13.39 -16.68 4.63
C TRP A 62 14.17 -15.42 4.26
#